data_AF-A0A4U6BBB8-F1
#
_entry.id   AF-A0A4U6BBB8-F1
#
_cell.length_a   1.000
_cell.length_b   1.000
_cell.length_c   1.000
_cell.angle_alpha   90.00
_cell.angle_beta   90.00
_cell.angle_gamma   90.00
#
_symmetry.space_group_name_H-M   'P 1'
#
loop_
_entity.id
_entity.type
_entity.pdbx_description
1 polymer ?
#
loop_
_entity_poly.entity_id
_entity_poly.type
_entity_poly.pdbx_seq_one_letter_code
_entity_poly.pdbx_strand_id
1 'polypeptide(L)'
;MANDDALLVVRRALVFTALAWLVPLVLSGANYRMFLSDPGTWARFLVAVGAFVLAEQHVERGLLMKLAHFFKVPLIPTRSTSDAAKALARAHQLKDSVLAEVICLLCGLTISVIAVFGSLPNTSWAAYPALDGPRLTLAGWWALFVSMPLVGFLFFRAVWRHLVWALLLRKFASFDLRLVATHPDGKGGLGFLAEYPKSYVLFVLGASSAVATAVAKHLLYEDISMGIFASIAGGWLIFVLSFFAFPLSAFSIALSHLKESSLLIFGSHATSFQRAAERKTLGVNVVTSLPEEDNQQEVGLDVTEQFRAAQDLATMLVDKGACLAVGSAALLPFAVAVVTRVPANDLLEVLEKLLLL
;
A
#
# COMPACT_ATOMS: atom_id res chain seq x y z
N MET A 1 -19.45 21.54 -1.91
CA MET A 1 -18.01 21.25 -2.05
C MET A 1 -17.70 19.75 -2.01
N ALA A 2 -17.78 19.02 -0.89
CA ALA A 2 -17.41 17.59 -0.88
C ALA A 2 -18.29 16.67 -1.78
N ASN A 3 -19.55 17.04 -1.98
CA ASN A 3 -20.51 16.27 -2.81
C ASN A 3 -20.31 16.52 -4.31
N ASP A 4 -20.01 17.77 -4.70
CA ASP A 4 -19.76 18.15 -6.09
C ASP A 4 -18.48 17.49 -6.62
N ASP A 5 -17.43 17.44 -5.80
CA ASP A 5 -16.17 16.77 -6.16
C ASP A 5 -16.33 15.26 -6.30
N ALA A 6 -17.22 14.63 -5.52
CA ALA A 6 -17.49 13.20 -5.63
C ALA A 6 -18.22 12.86 -6.94
N LEU A 7 -19.22 13.67 -7.31
CA LEU A 7 -19.96 13.52 -8.57
C LEU A 7 -19.05 13.68 -9.79
N LEU A 8 -18.10 14.62 -9.74
CA LEU A 8 -17.12 14.81 -10.81
C LEU A 8 -16.19 13.60 -10.97
N VAL A 9 -15.78 12.96 -9.87
CA VAL A 9 -14.91 11.77 -9.91
C VAL A 9 -15.65 10.56 -10.46
N VAL A 10 -16.89 10.31 -10.05
CA VAL A 10 -17.71 9.23 -10.61
C VAL A 10 -17.92 9.45 -12.11
N ARG A 11 -18.21 10.68 -12.54
CA ARG A 11 -18.34 11.01 -13.96
C ARG A 11 -17.04 10.75 -14.74
N ARG A 12 -15.88 11.14 -14.19
CA ARG A 12 -14.57 10.85 -14.80
C ARG A 12 -14.31 9.35 -14.90
N ALA A 13 -14.62 8.59 -13.84
CA ALA A 13 -14.47 7.14 -13.83
C ALA A 13 -15.32 6.51 -14.95
N LEU A 14 -16.60 6.89 -15.06
CA LEU A 14 -17.48 6.41 -16.13
C LEU A 14 -16.95 6.75 -17.52
N VAL A 15 -16.46 7.97 -17.74
CA VAL A 15 -15.91 8.39 -19.04
C VAL A 15 -14.65 7.60 -19.39
N PHE A 16 -13.68 7.49 -18.49
CA PHE A 16 -12.45 6.76 -18.75
C PHE A 16 -12.69 5.26 -18.90
N THR A 17 -13.57 4.68 -18.09
CA THR A 17 -13.97 3.28 -18.20
C THR A 17 -14.71 3.02 -19.51
N ALA A 18 -15.61 3.90 -19.93
CA ALA A 18 -16.27 3.79 -21.24
C ALA A 18 -15.27 3.91 -22.40
N LEU A 19 -14.32 4.84 -22.31
CA LEU A 19 -13.28 5.02 -23.32
C LEU A 19 -12.37 3.78 -23.43
N ALA A 20 -12.02 3.18 -22.30
CA ALA A 20 -11.14 2.03 -22.22
C ALA A 20 -11.83 0.71 -22.62
N TRP A 21 -13.11 0.54 -22.29
CA TRP A 21 -13.79 -0.76 -22.43
C TRP A 21 -14.92 -0.73 -23.48
N LEU A 22 -15.79 0.28 -23.46
CA LEU A 22 -16.96 0.34 -24.35
C LEU A 22 -16.57 0.61 -25.81
N VAL A 23 -15.61 1.52 -26.05
CA VAL A 23 -15.17 1.83 -27.42
C VAL A 23 -14.56 0.61 -28.12
N PRO A 24 -13.58 -0.13 -27.54
CA PRO A 24 -13.07 -1.32 -28.20
C PRO A 24 -14.13 -2.44 -28.30
N LEU A 25 -15.13 -2.51 -27.42
CA LEU A 25 -16.26 -3.42 -27.59
C LEU A 25 -17.05 -3.09 -28.87
N VAL A 26 -17.37 -1.81 -29.10
CA VAL A 26 -18.09 -1.36 -30.31
C VAL A 26 -17.23 -1.59 -31.55
N LEU A 27 -15.93 -1.26 -31.49
CA LEU A 27 -14.99 -1.47 -32.60
C LEU A 27 -14.70 -2.95 -32.89
N SER A 28 -15.00 -3.86 -31.96
CA SER A 28 -14.85 -5.30 -32.17
C SER A 28 -15.86 -5.83 -33.20
N GLY A 29 -16.97 -5.12 -33.45
CA GLY A 29 -17.95 -5.46 -34.48
C GLY A 29 -18.41 -6.92 -34.36
N ALA A 30 -18.25 -7.70 -35.42
CA ALA A 30 -18.62 -9.12 -35.45
C ALA A 30 -17.89 -9.98 -34.39
N ASN A 31 -16.72 -9.54 -33.91
CA ASN A 31 -15.90 -10.26 -32.92
C ASN A 31 -16.22 -9.89 -31.46
N TYR A 32 -17.32 -9.15 -31.21
CA TYR A 32 -17.71 -8.73 -29.86
C TYR A 32 -17.80 -9.88 -28.84
N ARG A 33 -18.19 -11.08 -29.28
CA ARG A 33 -18.25 -12.28 -28.42
C ARG A 33 -16.87 -12.67 -27.88
N MET A 34 -15.84 -12.61 -28.73
CA MET A 34 -14.45 -12.90 -28.34
C MET A 34 -13.91 -11.84 -27.36
N PHE A 35 -14.35 -10.59 -27.50
CA PHE A 35 -13.99 -9.51 -26.58
C PHE A 35 -14.64 -9.72 -25.20
N LEU A 36 -15.93 -10.05 -25.17
CA LEU A 36 -16.68 -10.28 -23.93
C LEU A 36 -16.25 -11.57 -23.21
N SER A 37 -15.79 -12.59 -23.94
CA SER A 37 -15.28 -13.83 -23.36
C SER A 37 -13.87 -13.71 -22.79
N ASP A 38 -13.11 -12.66 -23.13
CA ASP A 38 -11.75 -12.45 -22.62
C ASP A 38 -11.80 -11.82 -21.22
N PRO A 39 -11.45 -12.54 -20.12
CA PRO A 39 -11.46 -11.97 -18.77
C PRO A 39 -10.50 -10.79 -18.64
N GLY A 40 -9.47 -10.74 -19.50
CA GLY A 40 -8.49 -9.69 -19.53
C GLY A 40 -9.03 -8.33 -19.94
N THR A 41 -10.09 -8.26 -20.75
CA THR A 41 -10.72 -6.99 -21.16
C THR A 41 -11.49 -6.39 -19.99
N TRP A 42 -12.25 -7.22 -19.28
CA TRP A 42 -12.97 -6.86 -18.05
C TRP A 42 -12.01 -6.39 -16.95
N ALA A 43 -11.00 -7.20 -16.64
CA ALA A 43 -10.09 -6.90 -15.54
C ALA A 43 -9.25 -5.64 -15.79
N ARG A 44 -8.69 -5.46 -16.99
CA ARG A 44 -7.82 -4.32 -17.30
C ARG A 44 -8.61 -3.06 -17.61
N PHE A 45 -9.59 -3.13 -18.50
CA PHE A 45 -10.23 -1.91 -19.02
C PHE A 45 -11.44 -1.48 -18.19
N LEU A 46 -12.19 -2.41 -17.61
CA LEU A 46 -13.34 -2.07 -16.78
C LEU A 46 -12.92 -1.90 -15.31
N VAL A 47 -12.44 -2.98 -14.70
CA VAL A 47 -12.15 -3.04 -13.26
C VAL A 47 -10.96 -2.16 -12.90
N ALA A 48 -9.80 -2.34 -13.55
CA ALA A 48 -8.61 -1.57 -13.16
C ALA A 48 -8.75 -0.08 -13.44
N VAL A 49 -9.25 0.34 -14.61
CA VAL A 49 -9.47 1.78 -14.90
C VAL A 49 -10.47 2.40 -13.93
N GLY A 50 -11.62 1.76 -13.71
CA GLY A 50 -12.63 2.27 -12.78
C GLY A 50 -12.06 2.37 -11.36
N ALA A 51 -11.37 1.32 -10.92
CA ALA A 51 -10.73 1.27 -9.62
C ALA A 51 -9.64 2.35 -9.45
N PHE A 52 -8.77 2.55 -10.44
CA PHE A 52 -7.71 3.55 -10.37
C PHE A 52 -8.24 4.99 -10.30
N VAL A 53 -9.28 5.31 -11.08
CA VAL A 53 -9.87 6.66 -11.06
C VAL A 53 -10.60 6.91 -9.74
N LEU A 54 -11.35 5.94 -9.23
CA LEU A 54 -12.02 6.06 -7.94
C LEU A 54 -11.03 6.08 -6.77
N ALA A 55 -9.92 5.32 -6.87
CA ALA A 55 -8.87 5.28 -5.86
C ALA A 55 -8.18 6.64 -5.71
N GLU A 56 -8.05 7.42 -6.77
CA GLU A 56 -7.37 8.72 -6.75
C GLU A 56 -7.93 9.64 -5.65
N GLN A 57 -9.24 9.83 -5.62
CA GLN A 57 -9.91 10.68 -4.64
C GLN A 57 -9.82 10.10 -3.22
N HIS A 58 -9.97 8.78 -3.12
CA HIS A 58 -9.95 8.10 -1.82
C HIS A 58 -8.57 8.15 -1.17
N VAL A 59 -7.52 7.94 -1.98
CA VAL A 59 -6.11 8.10 -1.59
C VAL A 59 -5.85 9.54 -1.18
N GLU A 60 -6.18 10.52 -2.02
CA GLU A 60 -5.88 11.93 -1.73
C GLU A 60 -6.54 12.41 -0.43
N ARG A 61 -7.84 12.17 -0.26
CA ARG A 61 -8.57 12.51 0.97
C ARG A 61 -7.96 11.81 2.18
N GLY A 62 -7.68 10.51 2.06
CA GLY A 62 -7.08 9.73 3.12
C GLY A 62 -5.71 10.26 3.53
N LEU A 63 -4.83 10.59 2.58
CA LEU A 63 -3.51 11.13 2.85
C LEU A 63 -3.57 12.53 3.48
N LEU A 64 -4.46 13.40 2.98
CA LEU A 64 -4.66 14.74 3.54
C LEU A 64 -5.14 14.70 4.99
N MET A 65 -6.03 13.78 5.35
CA MET A 65 -6.46 13.60 6.75
C MET A 65 -5.29 13.23 7.67
N LYS A 66 -4.37 12.38 7.19
CA LYS A 66 -3.20 11.95 7.96
C LYS A 66 -2.17 13.08 8.07
N LEU A 67 -1.96 13.85 7.00
CA LEU A 67 -1.15 15.07 7.05
C LEU A 67 -1.75 16.09 8.03
N ALA A 68 -3.06 16.32 7.99
CA ALA A 68 -3.72 17.23 8.92
C ALA A 68 -3.51 16.80 10.37
N HIS A 69 -3.57 15.50 10.66
CA HIS A 69 -3.27 14.97 11.99
C HIS A 69 -1.81 15.24 12.41
N PHE A 70 -0.86 15.10 11.48
CA PHE A 70 0.57 15.38 11.70
C PHE A 70 0.87 16.83 12.11
N PHE A 71 0.04 17.78 11.68
CA PHE A 71 0.17 19.21 12.05
C PHE A 71 -0.73 19.62 13.21
N LYS A 72 -1.87 18.94 13.42
CA LYS A 72 -2.81 19.23 14.52
C LYS A 72 -2.25 18.79 15.86
N VAL A 73 -1.53 17.67 15.88
CA VAL A 73 -0.73 17.23 17.03
C VAL A 73 0.69 17.75 16.79
N PRO A 74 1.33 18.49 17.71
CA PRO A 74 2.66 19.08 17.51
C PRO A 74 3.78 18.03 17.57
N LEU A 75 3.71 17.01 16.70
CA LEU A 75 4.70 15.95 16.54
C LEU A 75 5.98 16.50 15.91
N ILE A 76 5.88 17.49 15.03
CA ILE A 76 7.04 18.21 14.49
C ILE A 76 7.48 19.27 15.50
N PRO A 77 8.77 19.32 15.87
CA PRO A 77 9.32 20.42 16.65
C PRO A 77 9.12 21.77 15.98
N THR A 78 8.87 22.82 16.78
CA THR A 78 8.70 24.20 16.27
C THR A 78 9.87 24.64 15.38
N ARG A 79 11.11 24.21 15.71
CA ARG A 79 12.33 24.46 14.92
C ARG A 79 12.30 23.90 13.49
N SER A 80 11.57 22.80 13.27
CA SER A 80 11.54 22.08 11.98
C SER A 80 10.28 22.39 11.16
N THR A 81 9.40 23.27 11.65
CA THR A 81 8.14 23.63 10.97
C THR A 81 8.35 24.25 9.60
N SER A 82 9.32 25.16 9.46
CA SER A 82 9.68 25.78 8.17
C SER A 82 10.19 24.75 7.17
N ASP A 83 11.02 23.80 7.61
CA ASP A 83 11.54 22.76 6.74
C ASP A 83 10.49 21.70 6.40
N ALA A 84 9.57 21.41 7.31
CA ALA A 84 8.40 20.56 7.03
C ALA A 84 7.48 21.20 5.99
N ALA A 85 7.25 22.53 6.06
CA ALA A 85 6.50 23.27 5.05
C ALA A 85 7.18 23.23 3.68
N LYS A 86 8.52 23.41 3.62
CA LYS A 86 9.30 23.25 2.37
C LYS A 86 9.20 21.83 1.81
N ALA A 87 9.28 20.81 2.66
CA ALA A 87 9.15 19.41 2.24
C ALA A 87 7.75 19.13 1.66
N LEU A 88 6.70 19.66 2.29
CA LEU A 88 5.33 19.56 1.79
C LEU A 88 5.17 20.29 0.44
N ALA A 89 5.67 21.51 0.31
CA ALA A 89 5.65 22.26 -0.95
C ALA A 89 6.37 21.51 -2.08
N ARG A 90 7.54 20.92 -1.79
CA ARG A 90 8.27 20.08 -2.75
C ARG A 90 7.48 18.83 -3.13
N ALA A 91 6.82 18.17 -2.17
CA ALA A 91 5.97 17.03 -2.45
C ALA A 91 4.79 17.41 -3.36
N HIS A 92 4.15 18.56 -3.12
CA HIS A 92 3.11 19.08 -4.01
C HIS A 92 3.65 19.34 -5.43
N GLN A 93 4.81 20.01 -5.56
CA GLN A 93 5.44 20.26 -6.86
C GLN A 93 5.79 18.97 -7.63
N LEU A 94 6.27 17.94 -6.93
CA LEU A 94 6.56 16.64 -7.55
C LEU A 94 5.28 15.89 -7.94
N LYS A 95 4.23 15.97 -7.12
CA LYS A 95 2.92 15.38 -7.39
C LYS A 95 2.27 15.99 -8.64
N ASP A 96 2.37 17.30 -8.80
CA ASP A 96 1.75 18.08 -9.87
C ASP A 96 2.71 18.37 -11.04
N SER A 97 3.78 17.59 -11.15
CA SER A 97 4.79 17.74 -12.20
C SER A 97 4.30 17.21 -13.54
N VAL A 98 4.20 18.10 -14.53
CA VAL A 98 3.87 17.73 -15.93
C VAL A 98 4.87 16.74 -16.51
N LEU A 99 6.16 16.89 -16.16
CA LEU A 99 7.20 15.95 -16.61
C LEU A 99 6.92 14.54 -16.09
N ALA A 100 6.51 14.40 -14.82
CA ALA A 100 6.16 13.10 -14.26
C ALA A 100 4.94 12.48 -14.95
N GLU A 101 3.93 13.29 -15.30
CA GLU A 101 2.77 12.82 -16.05
C GLU A 101 3.15 12.33 -17.46
N VAL A 102 4.00 13.08 -18.17
CA VAL A 102 4.51 12.67 -19.49
C VAL A 102 5.30 11.36 -19.38
N ILE A 103 6.16 11.22 -18.37
CA ILE A 103 6.90 9.96 -18.15
C ILE A 103 5.94 8.80 -17.87
N CYS A 104 4.92 8.99 -17.02
CA CYS A 104 3.91 7.96 -16.76
C CYS A 104 3.16 7.54 -18.04
N LEU A 105 2.85 8.50 -18.91
CA LEU A 105 2.18 8.24 -20.18
C LEU A 105 3.10 7.46 -21.13
N LEU A 106 4.37 7.86 -21.24
CA LEU A 106 5.36 7.15 -22.04
C LEU A 106 5.56 5.73 -21.52
N CYS A 107 5.66 5.52 -20.21
CA CYS A 107 5.73 4.17 -19.61
C CYS A 107 4.48 3.33 -19.91
N GLY A 108 3.29 3.94 -19.86
CA GLY A 108 2.06 3.26 -20.26
C GLY A 108 2.05 2.85 -21.73
N LEU A 109 2.52 3.73 -22.61
CA LEU A 109 2.63 3.47 -24.04
C LEU A 109 3.68 2.38 -24.35
N THR A 110 4.84 2.42 -23.70
CA THR A 110 5.89 1.41 -23.90
C THR A 110 5.42 0.03 -23.47
N ILE A 111 4.76 -0.09 -22.31
CA ILE A 111 4.18 -1.37 -21.88
C ILE A 111 3.10 -1.85 -22.85
N SER A 112 2.28 -0.94 -23.37
CA SER A 112 1.27 -1.29 -24.37
C SER A 112 1.89 -1.88 -25.64
N VAL A 113 2.93 -1.22 -26.17
CA VAL A 113 3.66 -1.70 -27.36
C VAL A 113 4.32 -3.05 -27.08
N ILE A 114 5.00 -3.22 -25.94
CA ILE A 114 5.63 -4.50 -25.57
C ILE A 114 4.58 -5.60 -25.44
N ALA A 115 3.44 -5.33 -24.81
CA ALA A 115 2.39 -6.33 -24.62
C ALA A 115 1.78 -6.79 -25.95
N VAL A 116 1.59 -5.88 -26.90
CA VAL A 116 1.00 -6.20 -28.22
C VAL A 116 2.02 -6.90 -29.12
N PHE A 117 3.23 -6.34 -29.27
CA PHE A 117 4.21 -6.88 -30.22
C PHE A 117 5.09 -8.01 -29.65
N GLY A 118 5.15 -8.18 -28.34
CA GLY A 118 5.91 -9.25 -27.70
C GLY A 118 5.19 -10.61 -27.71
N SER A 119 3.86 -10.63 -27.83
CA SER A 119 3.07 -11.86 -27.85
C SER A 119 1.71 -11.63 -28.54
N LEU A 120 1.74 -11.38 -29.85
CA LEU A 120 0.51 -11.18 -30.61
C LEU A 120 -0.16 -12.54 -30.91
N PRO A 121 -1.35 -12.83 -30.38
CA PRO A 121 -2.00 -14.12 -30.63
C PRO A 121 -2.44 -14.24 -32.09
N ASN A 122 -2.36 -15.45 -32.65
CA ASN A 122 -2.80 -15.73 -34.02
C ASN A 122 -4.29 -15.42 -34.26
N THR A 123 -5.13 -15.58 -33.22
CA THR A 123 -6.55 -15.22 -33.26
C THR A 123 -6.98 -14.63 -31.90
N SER A 124 -7.53 -13.42 -31.91
CA SER A 124 -8.14 -12.79 -30.75
C SER A 124 -9.10 -11.68 -31.18
N TRP A 125 -9.83 -11.07 -30.24
CA TRP A 125 -10.60 -9.85 -30.54
C TRP A 125 -9.70 -8.70 -31.04
N ALA A 126 -8.42 -8.69 -30.65
CA ALA A 126 -7.45 -7.65 -31.00
C ALA A 126 -6.66 -7.94 -32.28
N ALA A 127 -6.61 -9.20 -32.74
CA ALA A 127 -5.79 -9.60 -33.88
C ALA A 127 -6.47 -10.70 -34.71
N TYR A 128 -6.38 -10.57 -36.04
CA TYR A 128 -6.90 -11.55 -37.00
C TYR A 128 -5.74 -12.16 -37.81
N PRO A 129 -5.88 -13.42 -38.25
CA PRO A 129 -4.84 -14.09 -39.00
C PRO A 129 -4.73 -13.48 -40.41
N ALA A 130 -3.51 -13.18 -40.86
CA ALA A 130 -3.24 -12.76 -42.23
C ALA A 130 -2.01 -13.52 -42.78
N LEU A 131 -1.86 -13.50 -44.11
CA LEU A 131 -0.82 -14.26 -44.85
C LEU A 131 0.61 -13.89 -44.42
N ASP A 132 0.84 -12.63 -44.02
CA ASP A 132 2.15 -12.11 -43.58
C ASP A 132 2.32 -12.11 -42.05
N GLY A 133 1.45 -12.81 -41.32
CA GLY A 133 1.37 -12.79 -39.86
C GLY A 133 0.12 -12.10 -39.30
N PRO A 134 -0.17 -12.23 -38.00
CA PRO A 134 -1.37 -11.66 -37.39
C PRO A 134 -1.39 -10.13 -37.52
N ARG A 135 -2.53 -9.57 -37.97
CA ARG A 135 -2.75 -8.13 -38.11
C ARG A 135 -3.76 -7.63 -37.06
N LEU A 136 -3.57 -6.40 -36.60
CA LEU A 136 -4.44 -5.79 -35.59
C LEU A 136 -5.81 -5.42 -36.18
N THR A 137 -6.88 -5.74 -35.44
CA THR A 137 -8.23 -5.24 -35.70
C THR A 137 -8.32 -3.75 -35.34
N LEU A 138 -9.40 -3.08 -35.74
CA LEU A 138 -9.67 -1.69 -35.28
C LEU A 138 -9.75 -1.60 -33.75
N ALA A 139 -10.35 -2.61 -33.09
CA ALA A 139 -10.36 -2.72 -31.64
C ALA A 139 -8.95 -2.92 -31.06
N GLY A 140 -8.10 -3.71 -31.73
CA GLY A 140 -6.70 -3.90 -31.36
C GLY A 140 -5.89 -2.60 -31.43
N TRP A 141 -6.05 -1.81 -32.49
CA TRP A 141 -5.42 -0.49 -32.62
C TRP A 141 -5.88 0.48 -31.53
N TRP A 142 -7.17 0.50 -31.22
CA TRP A 142 -7.70 1.31 -30.13
C TRP A 142 -7.15 0.87 -28.77
N ALA A 143 -7.08 -0.44 -28.53
CA ALA A 143 -6.52 -0.98 -27.30
C ALA A 143 -5.03 -0.62 -27.16
N LEU A 144 -4.25 -0.70 -28.24
CA LEU A 144 -2.82 -0.37 -28.26
C LEU A 144 -2.55 1.09 -27.94
N PHE A 145 -3.29 2.03 -28.53
CA PHE A 145 -3.00 3.47 -28.39
C PHE A 145 -3.79 4.18 -27.30
N VAL A 146 -4.94 3.65 -26.89
CA VAL A 146 -5.83 4.33 -25.95
C VAL A 146 -6.02 3.50 -24.69
N SER A 147 -6.54 2.27 -24.80
CA SER A 147 -7.02 1.53 -23.61
C SER A 147 -5.87 1.05 -22.72
N MET A 148 -4.85 0.42 -23.29
CA MET A 148 -3.68 -0.07 -22.54
C MET A 148 -2.79 1.09 -22.03
N PRO A 149 -2.47 2.13 -22.83
CA PRO A 149 -1.74 3.28 -22.31
C PRO A 149 -2.49 4.01 -21.21
N LEU A 150 -3.83 4.08 -21.25
CA LEU A 150 -4.62 4.67 -20.18
C LEU A 150 -4.51 3.87 -18.87
N VAL A 151 -4.60 2.54 -18.93
CA VAL A 151 -4.38 1.66 -17.77
C VAL A 151 -2.98 1.88 -17.20
N GLY A 152 -1.95 1.84 -18.05
CA GLY A 152 -0.56 2.04 -17.66
C GLY A 152 -0.31 3.42 -17.07
N PHE A 153 -0.82 4.48 -17.70
CA PHE A 153 -0.71 5.86 -17.23
C PHE A 153 -1.32 6.01 -15.83
N LEU A 154 -2.55 5.52 -15.62
CA LEU A 154 -3.21 5.60 -14.32
C LEU A 154 -2.46 4.81 -13.25
N PHE A 155 -1.94 3.62 -13.59
CA PHE A 155 -1.12 2.81 -12.70
C PHE A 155 0.18 3.53 -12.30
N PHE A 156 0.97 3.98 -13.28
CA PHE A 156 2.24 4.65 -13.03
C PHE A 156 2.06 5.98 -12.31
N ARG A 157 1.00 6.73 -12.63
CA ARG A 157 0.66 7.96 -11.91
C ARG A 157 0.35 7.69 -10.44
N ALA A 158 -0.40 6.64 -10.13
CA ALA A 158 -0.66 6.24 -8.76
C ALA A 158 0.62 5.80 -8.03
N VAL A 159 1.48 5.02 -8.69
CA VAL A 159 2.79 4.62 -8.16
C VAL A 159 3.68 5.84 -7.90
N TRP A 160 3.76 6.78 -8.85
CA TRP A 160 4.52 8.02 -8.69
C TRP A 160 4.04 8.82 -7.48
N ARG A 161 2.72 9.00 -7.32
CA ARG A 161 2.15 9.70 -6.17
C ARG A 161 2.46 9.01 -4.85
N HIS A 162 2.47 7.69 -4.83
CA HIS A 162 2.93 6.92 -3.67
C HIS A 162 4.42 7.11 -3.39
N LEU A 163 5.27 7.16 -4.41
CA LEU A 163 6.70 7.46 -4.25
C LEU A 163 6.91 8.87 -3.68
N VAL A 164 6.17 9.87 -4.17
CA VAL A 164 6.19 11.23 -3.62
C VAL A 164 5.77 11.23 -2.14
N TRP A 165 4.72 10.47 -1.79
CA TRP A 165 4.31 10.26 -0.40
C TRP A 165 5.42 9.60 0.43
N ALA A 166 6.10 8.60 -0.11
CA ALA A 166 7.21 7.93 0.56
C ALA A 166 8.40 8.86 0.82
N LEU A 167 8.74 9.71 -0.15
CA LEU A 167 9.78 10.72 0.01
C LEU A 167 9.41 11.75 1.09
N LEU A 168 8.15 12.19 1.12
CA LEU A 168 7.65 13.10 2.15
C LEU A 168 7.74 12.48 3.54
N LEU A 169 7.27 11.24 3.71
CA LEU A 169 7.34 10.53 4.99
C LEU A 169 8.76 10.27 5.45
N ARG A 170 9.66 9.91 4.53
CA ARG A 170 11.09 9.77 4.82
C ARG A 170 11.71 11.10 5.27
N LYS A 171 11.31 12.22 4.66
CA LYS A 171 11.75 13.54 5.12
C LYS A 171 11.20 13.87 6.51
N PHE A 172 9.94 13.55 6.79
CA PHE A 172 9.34 13.76 8.10
C PHE A 172 10.00 12.90 9.19
N ALA A 173 10.35 11.65 8.88
CA ALA A 173 11.07 10.77 9.79
C ALA A 173 12.48 11.26 10.13
N SER A 174 13.08 12.14 9.32
CA SER A 174 14.39 12.74 9.60
C SER A 174 14.36 13.91 10.60
N PHE A 175 13.18 14.38 10.99
CA PHE A 175 13.05 15.40 12.02
C PHE A 175 13.05 14.78 13.42
N ASP A 176 13.40 15.57 14.44
CA ASP A 176 13.38 15.12 15.84
C ASP A 176 11.95 15.05 16.38
N LEU A 177 11.18 14.08 15.88
CA LEU A 177 9.77 13.93 16.20
C LEU A 177 9.54 13.85 17.71
N ARG A 178 8.53 14.57 18.20
CA ARG A 178 8.11 14.60 19.59
C ARG A 178 7.26 13.37 19.92
N LEU A 179 7.89 12.20 19.84
CA LEU A 179 7.28 10.91 20.13
C LEU A 179 7.26 10.64 21.64
N VAL A 180 6.30 9.84 22.09
CA VAL A 180 6.16 9.50 23.52
C VAL A 180 5.92 8.00 23.66
N ALA A 181 6.77 7.32 24.45
CA ALA A 181 6.68 5.87 24.63
C ALA A 181 5.40 5.41 25.35
N THR A 182 4.81 6.28 26.18
CA THR A 182 3.57 6.00 26.92
C THR A 182 2.28 6.27 26.12
N HIS A 183 2.40 6.58 24.83
CA HIS A 183 1.23 6.86 24.00
C HIS A 183 0.36 5.60 23.83
N PRO A 184 -0.98 5.69 23.96
CA PRO A 184 -1.87 4.52 23.98
C PRO A 184 -1.96 3.73 22.66
N ASP A 185 -1.39 4.25 21.57
CA ASP A 185 -1.34 3.57 20.26
C ASP A 185 -0.22 2.51 20.15
N GLY A 186 0.68 2.44 21.14
CA GLY A 186 1.85 1.57 21.13
C GLY A 186 2.83 1.88 19.98
N LYS A 187 2.73 3.06 19.35
CA LYS A 187 3.50 3.48 18.16
C LYS A 187 4.01 4.91 18.30
N GLY A 188 4.20 5.39 19.52
CA GLY A 188 4.79 6.70 19.79
C GLY A 188 3.95 7.89 19.34
N GLY A 189 2.64 7.72 19.10
CA GLY A 189 1.75 8.73 18.53
C GLY A 189 1.67 8.74 17.00
N LEU A 190 2.35 7.80 16.32
CA LEU A 190 2.36 7.67 14.85
C LEU A 190 1.37 6.60 14.33
N GLY A 191 0.53 6.02 15.18
CA GLY A 191 -0.34 4.91 14.82
C GLY A 191 -1.32 5.22 13.69
N PHE A 192 -1.82 6.45 13.61
CA PHE A 192 -2.67 6.91 12.51
C PHE A 192 -2.00 6.78 11.12
N LEU A 193 -0.66 6.84 11.08
CA LEU A 193 0.08 6.69 9.83
C LEU A 193 0.13 5.24 9.38
N ALA A 194 0.19 4.28 10.31
CA ALA A 194 0.20 2.84 9.98
C ALA A 194 -1.06 2.40 9.23
N GLU A 195 -2.15 3.16 9.35
CA GLU A 195 -3.43 2.87 8.67
C GLU A 195 -3.50 3.36 7.23
N TYR A 196 -2.52 4.14 6.75
CA TYR A 196 -2.59 4.73 5.42
C TYR A 196 -2.76 3.74 4.25
N PRO A 197 -2.27 2.48 4.29
CA PRO A 197 -2.44 1.55 3.18
C PRO A 197 -3.91 1.24 2.88
N LYS A 198 -4.81 1.36 3.88
CA LYS A 198 -6.26 1.18 3.70
C LYS A 198 -6.83 2.10 2.62
N SER A 199 -6.25 3.29 2.43
CA SER A 199 -6.70 4.22 1.39
C SER A 199 -6.39 3.75 -0.04
N TYR A 200 -5.52 2.75 -0.21
CA TYR A 200 -5.12 2.20 -1.50
C TYR A 200 -5.80 0.88 -1.86
N VAL A 201 -6.75 0.38 -1.04
CA VAL A 201 -7.45 -0.90 -1.27
C VAL A 201 -7.99 -1.02 -2.70
N LEU A 202 -8.62 0.04 -3.21
CA LEU A 202 -9.20 0.02 -4.55
C LEU A 202 -8.13 0.02 -5.65
N PHE A 203 -7.03 0.77 -5.46
CA PHE A 203 -5.89 0.74 -6.38
C PHE A 203 -5.28 -0.67 -6.44
N VAL A 204 -5.07 -1.30 -5.28
CA VAL A 204 -4.51 -2.65 -5.17
C VAL A 204 -5.44 -3.66 -5.82
N LEU A 205 -6.76 -3.57 -5.62
CA LEU A 205 -7.74 -4.45 -6.26
C LEU A 205 -7.67 -4.34 -7.79
N GLY A 206 -7.61 -3.11 -8.33
CA GLY A 206 -7.51 -2.87 -9.77
C GLY A 206 -6.22 -3.44 -10.37
N ALA A 207 -5.08 -3.16 -9.74
CA ALA A 207 -3.78 -3.69 -10.18
C ALA A 207 -3.74 -5.23 -10.11
N SER A 208 -4.23 -5.80 -9.00
CA SER A 208 -4.25 -7.24 -8.77
C SER A 208 -5.18 -7.96 -9.75
N SER A 209 -6.28 -7.34 -10.16
CA SER A 209 -7.17 -7.88 -11.21
C SER A 209 -6.46 -7.98 -12.56
N ALA A 210 -5.70 -6.94 -12.94
CA ALA A 210 -4.92 -6.94 -14.18
C ALA A 210 -3.83 -8.01 -14.17
N VAL A 211 -3.12 -8.17 -13.04
CA VAL A 211 -2.07 -9.18 -12.88
C VAL A 211 -2.66 -10.59 -12.84
N ALA A 212 -3.69 -10.83 -12.01
CA ALA A 212 -4.34 -12.13 -11.88
C ALA A 212 -4.86 -12.66 -13.23
N THR A 213 -5.47 -11.79 -14.05
CA THR A 213 -5.93 -12.19 -15.39
C THR A 213 -4.80 -12.37 -16.40
N ALA A 214 -3.66 -11.68 -16.25
CA ALA A 214 -2.47 -11.97 -17.06
C ALA A 214 -1.93 -13.37 -16.76
N VAL A 215 -1.76 -13.68 -15.48
CA VAL A 215 -1.24 -14.99 -15.02
C VAL A 215 -2.23 -16.12 -15.35
N ALA A 216 -3.53 -15.90 -15.15
CA ALA A 216 -4.57 -16.88 -15.43
C ALA A 216 -4.74 -17.19 -16.93
N LYS A 217 -4.26 -16.32 -17.83
CA LYS A 217 -4.15 -16.63 -19.26
C LYS A 217 -3.02 -17.61 -19.52
N HIS A 218 -1.85 -17.42 -18.92
CA HIS A 218 -0.76 -18.39 -19.07
C HIS A 218 -1.15 -19.77 -18.53
N LEU A 219 -1.89 -19.84 -17.42
CA LEU A 219 -2.45 -21.09 -16.90
C LEU A 219 -3.41 -21.82 -17.87
N LEU A 220 -4.03 -21.12 -18.83
CA LEU A 220 -4.92 -21.72 -19.83
C LEU A 220 -4.18 -22.34 -21.01
N TYR A 221 -3.05 -21.76 -21.39
CA TYR A 221 -2.39 -22.03 -22.67
C TYR A 221 -1.06 -22.75 -22.51
N GLU A 222 -0.43 -22.62 -21.35
CA GLU A 222 0.81 -23.30 -20.96
C GLU A 222 0.47 -24.09 -19.70
N ASP A 223 0.79 -25.39 -19.63
CA ASP A 223 0.52 -26.29 -18.48
C ASP A 223 1.29 -25.87 -17.21
N ILE A 224 1.04 -24.66 -16.71
CA ILE A 224 1.66 -24.11 -15.52
C ILE A 224 1.07 -24.83 -14.31
N SER A 225 1.93 -25.43 -13.49
CA SER A 225 1.51 -26.06 -12.24
C SER A 225 0.83 -25.04 -11.30
N MET A 226 -0.21 -25.49 -10.58
CA MET A 226 -0.89 -24.71 -9.53
C MET A 226 0.11 -24.13 -8.50
N GLY A 227 1.23 -24.81 -8.27
CA GLY A 227 2.31 -24.32 -7.38
C GLY A 227 3.00 -23.05 -7.89
N ILE A 228 3.17 -22.91 -9.21
CA ILE A 228 3.75 -21.70 -9.82
C ILE A 228 2.75 -20.55 -9.73
N PHE A 229 1.46 -20.81 -9.97
CA PHE A 229 0.42 -19.80 -9.79
C PHE A 229 0.37 -19.28 -8.34
N ALA A 230 0.40 -20.17 -7.34
CA ALA A 230 0.44 -19.79 -5.93
C ALA A 230 1.71 -19.00 -5.60
N SER A 231 2.86 -19.38 -6.16
CA SER A 231 4.12 -18.65 -6.01
C SER A 231 4.05 -17.23 -6.58
N ILE A 232 3.41 -17.06 -7.75
CA ILE A 232 3.21 -15.72 -8.35
C ILE A 232 2.27 -14.88 -7.51
N ALA A 233 1.16 -15.46 -7.00
CA ALA A 233 0.23 -14.77 -6.11
C ALA A 233 0.90 -14.35 -4.78
N GLY A 234 1.69 -15.24 -4.18
CA GLY A 234 2.47 -14.96 -2.98
C GLY A 234 3.54 -13.89 -3.21
N GLY A 235 4.27 -13.97 -4.33
CA GLY A 235 5.25 -12.95 -4.73
C GLY A 235 4.58 -11.58 -4.95
N TRP A 236 3.39 -11.55 -5.56
CA TRP A 236 2.61 -10.33 -5.72
C TRP A 236 2.14 -9.76 -4.38
N LEU A 237 1.67 -10.61 -3.45
CA LEU A 237 1.31 -10.18 -2.11
C LEU A 237 2.49 -9.56 -1.36
N ILE A 238 3.65 -10.22 -1.38
CA ILE A 238 4.88 -9.71 -0.76
C ILE A 238 5.29 -8.38 -1.39
N PHE A 239 5.20 -8.26 -2.72
CA PHE A 239 5.48 -7.01 -3.43
C PHE A 239 4.55 -5.88 -2.97
N VAL A 240 3.24 -6.14 -2.89
CA VAL A 240 2.24 -5.16 -2.46
C VAL A 240 2.49 -4.74 -1.00
N LEU A 241 2.71 -5.69 -0.08
CA LEU A 241 3.00 -5.38 1.32
C LEU A 241 4.30 -4.58 1.46
N SER A 242 5.35 -4.96 0.72
CA SER A 242 6.64 -4.26 0.70
C SER A 242 6.51 -2.83 0.16
N PHE A 243 5.69 -2.64 -0.88
CA PHE A 243 5.39 -1.33 -1.46
C PHE A 243 4.81 -0.36 -0.42
N PHE A 244 3.95 -0.84 0.48
CA PHE A 244 3.39 -0.02 1.55
C PHE A 244 4.25 0.05 2.82
N ALA A 245 5.06 -0.99 3.08
CA ALA A 245 6.02 -0.99 4.19
C ALA A 245 7.20 -0.03 3.94
N PHE A 246 7.60 0.16 2.68
CA PHE A 246 8.72 1.02 2.29
C PHE A 246 8.67 2.46 2.84
N PRO A 247 7.55 3.20 2.78
CA PRO A 247 7.48 4.53 3.39
C PRO A 247 7.40 4.50 4.93
N LEU A 248 6.77 3.47 5.51
CA LEU A 248 6.60 3.34 6.96
C LEU A 248 7.88 2.96 7.69
N SER A 249 8.76 2.20 7.02
CA SER A 249 10.06 1.79 7.56
C SER A 249 10.98 2.97 7.88
N ALA A 250 10.69 4.16 7.31
CA ALA A 250 11.42 5.39 7.63
C ALA A 250 11.37 5.73 9.14
N PHE A 251 10.27 5.41 9.82
CA PHE A 251 10.07 5.74 11.24
C PHE A 251 10.63 4.68 12.18
N SER A 252 11.08 3.53 11.68
CA SER A 252 11.54 2.42 12.53
C SER A 252 12.74 2.82 13.40
N ILE A 253 13.65 3.63 12.85
CA ILE A 253 14.83 4.14 13.57
C ILE A 253 14.42 5.09 14.70
N ALA A 254 13.47 6.00 14.45
CA ALA A 254 12.99 6.92 15.47
C ALA A 254 12.28 6.19 16.61
N LEU A 255 11.48 5.16 16.28
CA LEU A 255 10.78 4.34 17.27
C LEU A 255 11.73 3.43 18.07
N SER A 256 12.77 2.87 17.42
CA SER A 256 13.77 2.06 18.14
C SER A 256 14.56 2.90 19.13
N HIS A 257 15.04 4.09 18.73
CA HIS A 257 15.72 5.00 19.64
C HIS A 257 14.83 5.46 20.80
N LEU A 258 13.55 5.74 20.53
CA LEU A 258 12.58 6.06 21.57
C LEU A 258 12.43 4.90 22.57
N LYS A 259 12.30 3.67 22.05
CA LYS A 259 12.15 2.45 22.87
C LYS A 259 13.36 2.24 23.77
N GLU A 260 14.55 2.23 23.19
CA GLU A 260 15.81 2.02 23.91
C GLU A 260 16.01 3.07 25.00
N SER A 261 15.88 4.36 24.65
CA SER A 261 16.06 5.46 25.60
C SER A 261 15.04 5.43 26.73
N SER A 262 13.78 5.10 26.42
CA SER A 262 12.72 5.04 27.41
C SER A 262 12.91 3.86 28.36
N LEU A 263 13.31 2.68 27.85
CA LEU A 263 13.59 1.51 28.68
C LEU A 263 14.76 1.75 29.64
N LEU A 264 15.82 2.44 29.19
CA LEU A 264 16.96 2.79 30.04
C LEU A 264 16.56 3.76 31.16
N ILE A 265 15.85 4.85 30.83
CA ILE A 265 15.45 5.88 31.79
C ILE A 265 14.39 5.34 32.75
N PHE A 266 13.30 4.74 32.24
CA PHE A 266 12.28 4.17 33.13
C PHE A 266 12.81 2.99 33.94
N GLY A 267 13.72 2.18 33.38
CA GLY A 267 14.33 1.07 34.09
C GLY A 267 15.17 1.52 35.30
N SER A 268 15.95 2.59 35.15
CA SER A 268 16.73 3.13 36.28
C SER A 268 15.82 3.70 37.37
N HIS A 269 14.80 4.48 37.00
CA HIS A 269 13.81 5.02 37.94
C HIS A 269 12.99 3.93 38.63
N ALA A 270 12.53 2.91 37.89
CA ALA A 270 11.81 1.76 38.44
C ALA A 270 12.68 1.00 39.45
N THR A 271 13.96 0.79 39.12
CA THR A 271 14.91 0.11 40.02
C THR A 271 15.10 0.89 41.31
N SER A 272 15.35 2.20 41.23
CA SER A 272 15.51 3.06 42.40
C SER A 272 14.24 3.10 43.26
N PHE A 273 13.08 3.20 42.63
CA PHE A 273 11.79 3.20 43.32
C PHE A 273 11.52 1.88 44.04
N GLN A 274 11.67 0.74 43.36
CA GLN A 274 11.42 -0.58 43.95
C GLN A 274 12.42 -0.90 45.08
N ARG A 275 13.69 -0.49 44.95
CA ARG A 275 14.67 -0.62 46.04
C ARG A 275 14.31 0.23 47.26
N ALA A 276 13.77 1.44 47.06
CA ALA A 276 13.29 2.28 48.15
C ALA A 276 12.04 1.69 48.82
N ALA A 277 11.09 1.15 48.02
CA ALA A 277 9.90 0.49 48.53
C ALA A 277 10.22 -0.80 49.31
N GLU A 278 11.17 -1.60 48.82
CA GLU A 278 11.68 -2.79 49.49
C GLU A 278 12.29 -2.44 50.86
N ARG A 279 13.16 -1.43 50.93
CA ARG A 279 13.73 -0.94 52.20
C ARG A 279 12.65 -0.46 53.17
N LYS A 280 11.68 0.30 52.68
CA LYS A 280 10.56 0.78 53.51
C LYS A 280 9.74 -0.36 54.09
N THR A 281 9.59 -1.46 53.35
CA THR A 281 8.72 -2.58 53.73
C THR A 281 9.45 -3.63 54.56
N LEU A 282 10.68 -3.96 54.20
CA LEU A 282 11.48 -5.05 54.79
C LEU A 282 12.57 -4.55 55.74
N GLY A 283 12.82 -3.23 55.79
CA GLY A 283 13.92 -2.62 56.55
C GLY A 283 15.29 -2.75 55.88
N VAL A 284 15.41 -3.53 54.81
CA VAL A 284 16.67 -3.82 54.10
C VAL A 284 16.38 -4.21 52.64
N ASN A 285 17.33 -3.99 51.72
CA ASN A 285 17.29 -4.60 50.38
C ASN A 285 17.82 -6.04 50.45
N VAL A 286 17.11 -7.00 49.84
CA VAL A 286 17.39 -8.44 50.02
C VAL A 286 18.79 -8.87 49.57
N VAL A 287 19.32 -8.30 48.49
CA VAL A 287 20.61 -8.73 47.90
C VAL A 287 21.79 -7.90 48.42
N THR A 288 21.67 -6.57 48.43
CA THR A 288 22.75 -5.66 48.85
C THR A 288 22.16 -4.36 49.37
N SER A 289 22.53 -4.00 50.60
CA SER A 289 22.20 -2.75 51.26
C SER A 289 23.47 -1.95 51.52
N LEU A 290 23.56 -0.72 51.01
CA LEU A 290 24.67 0.20 51.28
C LEU A 290 24.27 1.21 52.37
N PRO A 291 25.14 1.52 53.35
CA PRO A 291 24.85 2.49 54.41
C PRO A 291 24.53 3.92 53.90
N GLU A 292 25.03 4.29 52.73
CA GLU A 292 24.83 5.61 52.12
C GLU A 292 23.44 5.77 51.47
N GLU A 293 22.73 4.67 51.20
CA GLU A 293 21.40 4.71 50.58
C GLU A 293 20.32 5.22 51.56
N ASP A 294 20.56 5.21 52.87
CA ASP A 294 19.61 5.59 53.93
C ASP A 294 19.24 7.09 53.94
N ASN A 295 20.07 7.96 53.33
CA ASN A 295 19.84 9.39 53.27
C ASN A 295 19.13 9.86 51.97
N GLN A 296 18.87 8.98 51.01
CA GLN A 296 18.17 9.35 49.77
C GLN A 296 16.65 9.27 49.97
N GLN A 297 16.07 10.38 50.41
CA GLN A 297 14.68 10.48 50.87
C GLN A 297 13.66 10.79 49.76
N GLU A 298 14.07 10.88 48.50
CA GLU A 298 13.14 11.06 47.38
C GLU A 298 12.61 9.71 46.89
N VAL A 299 11.48 9.29 47.48
CA VAL A 299 10.62 8.27 46.87
C VAL A 299 10.08 8.86 45.57
N GLY A 300 10.75 8.54 44.46
CA GLY A 300 10.30 8.89 43.12
C GLY A 300 8.89 8.38 42.82
N LEU A 301 8.31 8.82 41.71
CA LEU A 301 7.01 8.32 41.26
C LEU A 301 7.15 6.85 40.82
N ASP A 302 6.14 6.01 41.07
CA ASP A 302 6.10 4.67 40.49
C ASP A 302 5.97 4.78 38.97
N VAL A 303 7.00 4.30 38.25
CA VAL A 303 7.09 4.34 36.78
C VAL A 303 6.86 2.97 36.13
N THR A 304 6.32 2.00 36.88
CA THR A 304 6.14 0.62 36.40
C THR A 304 5.26 0.54 35.14
N GLU A 305 4.17 1.29 35.09
CA GLU A 305 3.27 1.34 33.93
C GLU A 305 3.93 1.99 32.71
N GLN A 306 4.72 3.04 32.93
CA GLN A 306 5.47 3.74 31.88
C GLN A 306 6.58 2.85 31.31
N PHE A 307 7.23 2.05 32.16
CA PHE A 307 8.19 1.04 31.75
C PHE A 307 7.53 -0.05 30.88
N ARG A 308 6.37 -0.57 31.30
CA ARG A 308 5.59 -1.55 30.51
C ARG A 308 5.18 -0.97 29.16
N ALA A 309 4.68 0.26 29.13
CA ALA A 309 4.33 0.92 27.88
C ALA A 309 5.53 1.07 26.93
N ALA A 310 6.72 1.41 27.47
CA ALA A 310 7.96 1.45 26.69
C ALA A 310 8.39 0.05 26.20
N GLN A 311 8.16 -1.00 26.98
CA GLN A 311 8.43 -2.39 26.60
C GLN A 311 7.55 -2.85 25.45
N ASP A 312 6.26 -2.50 25.48
CA ASP A 312 5.27 -2.87 24.47
C ASP A 312 5.29 -1.97 23.23
N LEU A 313 6.06 -0.88 23.26
CA LEU A 313 6.23 0.02 22.12
C LEU A 313 6.72 -0.74 20.87
N ALA A 314 5.98 -0.62 19.78
CA ALA A 314 6.31 -1.21 18.49
C ALA A 314 7.44 -0.42 17.82
N THR A 315 8.44 -1.14 17.30
CA THR A 315 9.58 -0.56 16.57
C THR A 315 9.28 -0.37 15.08
N MET A 316 8.17 -0.90 14.57
CA MET A 316 7.76 -0.76 13.18
C MET A 316 6.31 -0.32 13.11
N LEU A 317 6.03 0.62 12.19
CA LEU A 317 4.67 1.07 11.92
C LEU A 317 3.96 0.04 11.03
N VAL A 318 3.43 -1.02 11.64
CA VAL A 318 2.58 -2.00 10.96
C VAL A 318 1.22 -2.02 11.64
N ASP A 319 0.16 -1.90 10.85
CA ASP A 319 -1.21 -2.13 11.30
C ASP A 319 -1.74 -3.43 10.72
N LYS A 320 -2.19 -4.34 11.59
CA LYS A 320 -2.73 -5.64 11.17
C LYS A 320 -3.97 -5.44 10.30
N GLY A 321 -4.83 -4.48 10.63
CA GLY A 321 -6.02 -4.16 9.85
C GLY A 321 -5.68 -3.67 8.45
N ALA A 322 -4.66 -2.81 8.31
CA ALA A 322 -4.19 -2.33 7.01
C ALA A 322 -3.57 -3.46 6.16
N CYS A 323 -2.75 -4.34 6.76
CA CYS A 323 -2.21 -5.50 6.08
C CYS A 323 -3.32 -6.45 5.59
N LEU A 324 -4.33 -6.71 6.41
CA LEU A 324 -5.47 -7.54 6.01
C LEU A 324 -6.30 -6.89 4.90
N ALA A 325 -6.59 -5.59 4.99
CA ALA A 325 -7.36 -4.88 3.97
C ALA A 325 -6.65 -4.85 2.61
N VAL A 326 -5.35 -4.56 2.60
CA VAL A 326 -4.55 -4.53 1.37
C VAL A 326 -4.25 -5.94 0.86
N GLY A 327 -3.92 -6.88 1.75
CA GLY A 327 -3.65 -8.26 1.39
C GLY A 327 -4.87 -8.96 0.80
N SER A 328 -6.06 -8.73 1.38
CA SER A 328 -7.31 -9.23 0.81
C SER A 328 -7.60 -8.63 -0.57
N ALA A 329 -7.39 -7.32 -0.76
CA ALA A 329 -7.53 -6.69 -2.07
C ALA A 329 -6.52 -7.24 -3.10
N ALA A 330 -5.33 -7.65 -2.64
CA ALA A 330 -4.30 -8.23 -3.48
C ALA A 330 -4.62 -9.66 -3.91
N LEU A 331 -5.12 -10.50 -2.98
CA LEU A 331 -5.37 -11.92 -3.22
C LEU A 331 -6.75 -12.21 -3.82
N LEU A 332 -7.76 -11.37 -3.58
CA LEU A 332 -9.14 -11.62 -4.01
C LEU A 332 -9.25 -11.89 -5.53
N PRO A 333 -8.61 -11.11 -6.43
CA PRO A 333 -8.68 -11.40 -7.86
C PRO A 333 -8.02 -12.73 -8.25
N PHE A 334 -6.96 -13.15 -7.55
CA PHE A 334 -6.33 -14.46 -7.76
C PHE A 334 -7.25 -15.59 -7.30
N ALA A 335 -7.91 -15.44 -6.15
CA ALA A 335 -8.89 -16.40 -5.67
C ALA A 335 -10.07 -16.55 -6.64
N VAL A 336 -10.60 -15.44 -7.17
CA VAL A 336 -11.66 -15.46 -8.20
C VAL A 336 -11.17 -16.19 -9.46
N ALA A 337 -9.94 -15.93 -9.91
CA ALA A 337 -9.37 -16.62 -11.06
C ALA A 337 -9.28 -18.15 -10.85
N VAL A 338 -8.93 -18.60 -9.65
CA VAL A 338 -8.91 -20.03 -9.28
C VAL A 338 -10.32 -20.63 -9.25
N VAL A 339 -11.28 -19.98 -8.59
CA VAL A 339 -12.66 -20.48 -8.44
C VAL A 339 -13.32 -20.73 -9.79
N THR A 340 -13.05 -19.88 -10.79
CA THR A 340 -13.61 -20.07 -12.14
C THR A 340 -13.02 -21.28 -12.90
N ARG A 341 -12.03 -21.98 -12.34
CA ARG A 341 -11.20 -22.97 -13.06
C ARG A 341 -11.05 -24.30 -12.35
N VAL A 342 -10.98 -24.30 -11.02
CA VAL A 342 -10.74 -25.52 -10.23
C VAL A 342 -12.08 -26.18 -9.88
N PRO A 343 -12.25 -27.51 -10.10
CA PRO A 343 -13.42 -28.24 -9.63
C PRO A 343 -13.62 -28.02 -8.13
N ALA A 344 -14.88 -28.01 -7.66
CA ALA A 344 -15.21 -27.73 -6.26
C ALA A 344 -14.44 -28.57 -5.21
N ASN A 345 -13.92 -29.73 -5.63
CA ASN A 345 -13.20 -30.66 -4.78
C ASN A 345 -11.79 -30.19 -4.39
N ASP A 346 -11.08 -29.46 -5.26
CA ASP A 346 -9.70 -29.00 -4.98
C ASP A 346 -9.66 -27.53 -4.52
N LEU A 347 -10.83 -26.89 -4.41
CA LEU A 347 -10.98 -25.47 -4.10
C LEU A 347 -10.53 -25.13 -2.67
N LEU A 348 -10.78 -26.02 -1.70
CA LEU A 348 -10.39 -25.83 -0.31
C LEU A 348 -8.87 -25.90 -0.13
N GLU A 349 -8.19 -26.88 -0.73
CA GLU A 349 -6.72 -26.98 -0.66
C GLU A 349 -6.03 -25.75 -1.26
N VAL A 350 -6.58 -25.20 -2.36
CA VAL A 350 -5.99 -24.04 -3.02
C VAL A 350 -6.24 -22.75 -2.23
N LEU A 351 -7.44 -22.59 -1.67
CA LEU A 351 -7.75 -21.46 -0.77
C LEU A 351 -6.91 -21.54 0.50
N GLU A 352 -6.71 -22.72 1.08
CA GLU A 352 -5.82 -22.91 2.22
C GLU A 352 -4.38 -22.54 1.88
N LYS A 353 -3.84 -22.98 0.73
CA LYS A 353 -2.49 -22.57 0.29
C LYS A 353 -2.36 -21.08 0.03
N LEU A 354 -3.42 -20.41 -0.44
CA LEU A 354 -3.45 -18.95 -0.62
C LEU A 354 -3.61 -18.18 0.70
N LEU A 355 -4.25 -18.77 1.72
CA LEU A 355 -4.44 -18.19 3.05
C LEU A 355 -3.27 -18.46 3.99
N LEU A 356 -2.50 -19.53 3.76
CA LEU A 356 -1.28 -19.88 4.49
C LEU A 356 -0.03 -19.12 4.00
N LEU A 357 -0.17 -18.29 2.96
CA LEU A 357 0.88 -17.45 2.37
C LEU A 357 1.20 -16.19 3.18
#